data_AF-A0A847I790-F1
#
_entry.id   AF-A0A847I790-F1
#
_cell.length_a   1.000
_cell.length_b   1.000
_cell.length_c   1.000
_cell.angle_alpha   90.00
_cell.angle_beta   90.00
_cell.angle_gamma   90.00
#
_symmetry.space_group_name_H-M   'P 1'
#
loop_
_entity.id
_entity.type
_entity.pdbx_description
1 polymer ?
#
loop_
_entity_poly.entity_id
_entity_poly.type
_entity_poly.pdbx_seq_one_letter_code
_entity_poly.pdbx_strand_id
1 'polypeptide(L)'
;PPQFIPPHVPTVLDVEIAEGNDTLVADSALMYYRYDGGDWLVSPLENVGGEMWRATLPAPLCGERPEYYFTVAGDVTGTVYVPAAGAAAPFTSLVGSYNSILDDNFQTDQGWTVVNDPSLTTGAWQRAIPLPSGTVGAPIADYDGSGRCYVTDNRSVSGAEQYDVDFGPTNLISPVLDLSGTDDPVIQFAEWLYCDDPMPPATDYLDVYLSADDGASWVQTHHIGWHEGWAVHNIHVADYIPLTATVRVRFSVQDIPNNSLTEAGIDAVQVFDVQCD
;
A
#
# COMPACT_ATOMS: atom_id res chain seq x y z
N PRO A 1 8.41 5.16 10.54
CA PRO A 1 8.17 6.62 10.43
C PRO A 1 6.67 6.87 10.25
N PRO A 2 6.11 8.02 10.69
CA PRO A 2 4.73 8.37 10.37
C PRO A 2 4.57 8.56 8.86
N GLN A 3 3.54 7.96 8.29
CA GLN A 3 3.18 8.17 6.88
C GLN A 3 2.66 9.58 6.64
N PHE A 4 1.97 10.17 7.63
CA PHE A 4 1.38 11.51 7.57
C PHE A 4 1.86 12.36 8.74
N ILE A 5 2.13 13.63 8.48
CA ILE A 5 2.46 14.62 9.50
C ILE A 5 1.65 15.90 9.29
N PRO A 6 1.23 16.60 10.37
CA PRO A 6 0.42 17.80 10.25
C PRO A 6 1.21 18.97 9.62
N PRO A 7 0.56 19.83 8.84
CA PRO A 7 1.16 21.07 8.36
C PRO A 7 1.30 22.07 9.51
N HIS A 8 2.28 22.96 9.41
CA HIS A 8 2.50 24.08 10.34
C HIS A 8 2.80 23.69 11.79
N VAL A 9 3.02 22.39 12.08
CA VAL A 9 3.33 21.87 13.41
C VAL A 9 4.58 21.00 13.35
N PRO A 10 5.60 21.23 14.22
CA PRO A 10 6.75 20.34 14.29
C PRO A 10 6.34 18.92 14.66
N THR A 11 6.97 17.93 14.04
CA THR A 11 6.71 16.51 14.32
C THR A 11 7.77 15.94 15.23
N VAL A 12 7.34 15.30 16.31
CA VAL A 12 8.22 14.58 17.23
C VAL A 12 8.41 13.14 16.75
N LEU A 13 9.67 12.73 16.62
CA LEU A 13 10.07 11.40 16.16
C LEU A 13 10.97 10.76 17.22
N ASP A 14 10.49 9.68 17.85
CA ASP A 14 11.27 8.93 18.82
C ASP A 14 12.02 7.79 18.12
N VAL A 15 13.30 7.63 18.44
CA VAL A 15 14.22 6.64 17.87
C VAL A 15 14.95 5.94 19.01
N GLU A 16 15.09 4.62 18.89
CA GLU A 16 15.88 3.82 19.81
C GLU A 16 17.34 3.76 19.32
N ILE A 17 18.28 4.07 20.23
CA ILE A 17 19.71 3.95 19.99
C ILE A 17 20.25 2.94 21.01
N ALA A 18 20.40 1.70 20.58
CA ALA A 18 20.97 0.62 21.39
C ALA A 18 22.50 0.60 21.24
N GLU A 19 23.22 0.94 22.31
CA GLU A 19 24.68 1.01 22.30
C GLU A 19 25.33 -0.38 22.36
N GLY A 20 24.64 -1.36 22.97
CA GLY A 20 25.16 -2.71 23.15
C GLY A 20 26.47 -2.73 23.95
N ASN A 21 27.57 -3.12 23.29
CA ASN A 21 28.93 -3.11 23.85
C ASN A 21 29.82 -1.99 23.28
N ASP A 22 29.25 -1.03 22.55
CA ASP A 22 29.93 0.15 22.03
C ASP A 22 29.74 1.34 22.99
N THR A 23 30.36 2.48 22.68
CA THR A 23 30.11 3.76 23.37
C THR A 23 29.68 4.78 22.34
N LEU A 24 28.58 5.48 22.64
CA LEU A 24 28.07 6.54 21.80
C LEU A 24 29.05 7.72 21.75
N VAL A 25 29.46 8.13 20.55
CA VAL A 25 30.23 9.35 20.34
C VAL A 25 29.36 10.55 20.69
N ALA A 26 29.87 11.43 21.55
CA ALA A 26 29.16 12.64 21.96
C ALA A 26 28.72 13.49 20.76
N ASP A 27 27.50 14.04 20.84
CA ASP A 27 26.88 14.90 19.82
C ASP A 27 26.72 14.27 18.42
N SER A 28 26.88 12.94 18.31
CA SER A 28 26.77 12.24 17.01
C SER A 28 25.35 11.86 16.61
N ALA A 29 24.41 11.88 17.56
CA ALA A 29 23.01 11.56 17.32
C ALA A 29 22.31 12.74 16.63
N LEU A 30 22.11 12.65 15.32
CA LEU A 30 21.58 13.72 14.48
C LEU A 30 20.46 13.22 13.57
N MET A 31 19.49 14.08 13.30
CA MET A 31 18.53 13.94 12.21
C MET A 31 18.95 14.89 11.09
N TYR A 32 19.06 14.34 9.89
CA TYR A 32 19.16 15.10 8.66
C TYR A 32 17.77 15.16 8.05
N TYR A 33 17.34 16.35 7.65
CA TYR A 33 16.03 16.54 7.03
C TYR A 33 16.10 17.57 5.91
N ARG A 34 15.17 17.50 4.96
CA ARG A 34 14.96 18.50 3.93
C ARG A 34 13.51 18.49 3.47
N TYR A 35 13.11 19.54 2.78
CA TYR A 35 11.82 19.64 2.12
C TYR A 35 12.05 19.83 0.63
N ASP A 36 11.21 19.19 -0.19
CA ASP A 36 11.15 19.35 -1.65
C ASP A 36 12.51 19.17 -2.37
N GLY A 37 13.30 18.20 -1.90
CA GLY A 37 14.60 17.88 -2.49
C GLY A 37 15.68 18.96 -2.29
N GLY A 38 15.47 19.91 -1.38
CA GLY A 38 16.43 20.97 -1.04
C GLY A 38 17.72 20.48 -0.36
N ASP A 39 18.47 21.42 0.20
CA ASP A 39 19.67 21.11 0.98
C ASP A 39 19.32 20.38 2.27
N TRP A 40 20.16 19.41 2.65
CA TRP A 40 20.01 18.73 3.93
C TRP A 40 20.34 19.67 5.10
N LEU A 41 19.38 19.82 5.98
CA LEU A 41 19.48 20.52 7.26
C LEU A 41 19.72 19.50 8.38
N VAL A 42 20.26 19.95 9.51
CA VAL A 42 20.63 19.09 10.65
C VAL A 42 19.90 19.55 11.91
N SER A 43 19.37 18.59 12.66
CA SER A 43 18.87 18.78 14.02
C SER A 43 19.49 17.73 14.95
N PRO A 44 19.99 18.11 16.14
CA PRO A 44 20.43 17.12 17.13
C PRO A 44 19.24 16.33 17.68
N LEU A 45 19.50 15.09 18.11
CA LEU A 45 18.56 14.30 18.91
C LEU A 45 18.79 14.59 20.40
N GLU A 46 17.70 14.54 21.16
CA GLU A 46 17.71 14.70 22.62
C GLU A 46 17.48 13.34 23.28
N ASN A 47 18.33 12.93 24.23
CA ASN A 47 18.08 11.72 25.02
C ASN A 47 16.90 11.98 25.98
N VAL A 48 15.84 11.19 25.84
CA VAL A 48 14.63 11.31 26.67
C VAL A 48 14.57 10.26 27.79
N GLY A 49 15.53 9.34 27.82
CA GLY A 49 15.75 8.37 28.89
C GLY A 49 16.15 6.99 28.36
N GLY A 50 17.13 6.36 29.00
CA GLY A 50 17.66 5.07 28.56
C GLY A 50 18.18 5.15 27.12
N GLU A 51 17.78 4.19 26.29
CA GLU A 51 18.13 4.09 24.87
C GLU A 51 17.16 4.89 23.97
N MET A 52 16.22 5.65 24.54
CA MET A 52 15.25 6.44 23.77
C MET A 52 15.76 7.87 23.53
N TRP A 53 15.72 8.26 22.26
CA TRP A 53 16.12 9.57 21.77
C TRP A 53 15.01 10.20 20.95
N ARG A 54 14.97 11.53 20.96
CA ARG A 54 13.91 12.32 20.32
C ARG A 54 14.50 13.28 19.31
N ALA A 55 13.98 13.23 18.10
CA ALA A 55 14.16 14.26 17.10
C ALA A 55 12.89 15.11 16.97
N THR A 56 13.07 16.38 16.59
CA THR A 56 11.97 17.26 16.22
C THR A 56 12.15 17.68 14.77
N LEU A 57 11.34 17.12 13.88
CA LEU A 57 11.24 17.58 12.49
C LEU A 57 10.52 18.94 12.50
N PRO A 58 11.13 20.02 11.99
CA PRO A 58 10.46 21.31 11.92
C PRO A 58 9.13 21.24 11.18
N ALA A 59 8.27 22.23 11.47
CA ALA A 59 6.95 22.30 10.87
C ALA A 59 7.05 22.39 9.34
N PRO A 60 6.55 21.38 8.60
CA PRO A 60 6.44 21.50 7.16
C PRO A 60 5.32 22.48 6.79
N LEU A 61 5.45 23.12 5.63
CA LEU A 61 4.32 23.78 4.96
C LEU A 61 3.47 22.74 4.22
N CYS A 62 2.22 23.10 3.96
CA CYS A 62 1.36 22.29 3.11
C CYS A 62 2.02 21.99 1.76
N GLY A 63 1.92 20.74 1.31
CA GLY A 63 2.43 20.30 0.02
C GLY A 63 3.95 20.06 0.00
N GLU A 64 4.68 20.41 1.06
CA GLU A 64 6.10 20.05 1.17
C GLU A 64 6.23 18.53 1.32
N ARG A 65 7.27 17.98 0.70
CA ARG A 65 7.65 16.57 0.79
C ARG A 65 8.87 16.44 1.71
N PRO A 66 8.68 16.23 3.03
CA PRO A 66 9.77 16.02 3.95
C PRO A 66 10.50 14.71 3.63
N GLU A 67 11.81 14.80 3.54
CA GLU A 67 12.71 13.67 3.56
C GLU A 67 13.58 13.76 4.81
N TYR A 68 13.75 12.66 5.53
CA TYR A 68 14.59 12.63 6.73
C TYR A 68 15.25 11.28 6.98
N TYR A 69 16.43 11.32 7.58
CA TYR A 69 17.13 10.13 8.08
C TYR A 69 17.89 10.49 9.36
N PHE A 70 18.22 9.46 10.12
CA PHE A 70 18.93 9.58 11.39
C PHE A 70 20.35 9.05 11.22
N THR A 71 21.28 9.63 11.96
CA THR A 71 22.65 9.16 12.08
C THR A 71 23.07 9.14 13.53
N VAL A 72 23.93 8.19 13.85
CA VAL A 72 24.62 8.14 15.13
C VAL A 72 25.98 7.49 14.94
N ALA A 73 26.99 7.82 15.76
CA ALA A 73 28.31 7.19 15.67
C ALA A 73 28.68 6.50 16.98
N GLY A 74 29.11 5.24 16.89
CA GLY A 74 29.79 4.53 17.97
C GLY A 74 31.31 4.67 17.86
N ASP A 75 32.02 4.63 18.99
CA ASP A 75 33.49 4.69 19.03
C ASP A 75 34.14 3.55 18.20
N VAL A 76 33.51 2.38 18.18
CA VAL A 76 33.99 1.21 17.43
C VAL A 76 33.28 1.05 16.10
N THR A 77 31.94 1.12 16.09
CA THR A 77 31.12 0.86 14.91
C THR A 77 31.21 1.97 13.85
N GLY A 78 31.61 3.17 14.27
CA GLY A 78 31.55 4.35 13.41
C GLY A 78 30.11 4.79 13.15
N THR A 79 29.90 5.55 12.08
CA THR A 79 28.60 6.11 11.74
C THR A 79 27.64 5.07 11.19
N VAL A 80 26.44 5.01 11.76
CA VAL A 80 25.31 4.21 11.29
C VAL A 80 24.12 5.11 10.94
N TYR A 81 23.27 4.63 10.03
CA TYR A 81 22.12 5.38 9.50
C TYR A 81 20.82 4.60 9.68
N VAL A 82 19.73 5.34 9.89
CA VAL A 82 18.37 4.80 9.79
C VAL A 82 17.54 5.75 8.92
N PRO A 83 17.03 5.30 7.76
CA PRO A 83 17.23 3.97 7.15
C PRO A 83 18.69 3.73 6.72
N ALA A 84 19.07 2.47 6.47
CA ALA A 84 20.47 2.07 6.25
C ALA A 84 21.15 2.76 5.05
N ALA A 85 20.38 3.16 4.04
CA ALA A 85 20.88 3.89 2.88
C ALA A 85 21.01 5.41 3.13
N GLY A 86 20.60 5.90 4.30
CA GLY A 86 20.66 7.32 4.67
C GLY A 86 20.02 8.22 3.62
N ALA A 87 20.78 9.22 3.16
CA ALA A 87 20.34 10.17 2.14
C ALA A 87 19.96 9.55 0.78
N ALA A 88 20.41 8.33 0.47
CA ALA A 88 20.09 7.66 -0.80
C ALA A 88 18.71 7.00 -0.82
N ALA A 89 18.12 6.72 0.35
CA ALA A 89 16.73 6.26 0.48
C ALA A 89 16.17 6.71 1.83
N PRO A 90 15.93 8.02 2.04
CA PRO A 90 15.47 8.55 3.31
C PRO A 90 14.02 8.14 3.60
N PHE A 91 13.57 8.33 4.84
CA PHE A 91 12.15 8.29 5.12
C PHE A 91 11.44 9.49 4.48
N THR A 92 10.19 9.28 4.09
CA THR A 92 9.30 10.32 3.57
C THR A 92 7.99 10.32 4.35
N SER A 93 7.38 11.50 4.50
CA SER A 93 6.02 11.65 5.05
C SER A 93 5.21 12.57 4.14
N LEU A 94 3.89 12.39 4.11
CA LEU A 94 2.96 13.32 3.48
C LEU A 94 2.52 14.38 4.48
N VAL A 95 2.37 15.63 4.05
CA VAL A 95 2.05 16.76 4.92
C VAL A 95 0.60 17.19 4.76
N GLY A 96 -0.19 17.05 5.81
CA GLY A 96 -1.60 17.43 5.88
C GLY A 96 -2.36 16.71 6.99
N SER A 97 -3.59 17.14 7.22
CA SER A 97 -4.62 16.44 7.99
C SER A 97 -5.09 15.22 7.22
N TYR A 98 -4.92 14.05 7.81
CA TYR A 98 -5.39 12.78 7.26
C TYR A 98 -6.93 12.72 7.30
N ASN A 99 -7.55 12.68 6.13
CA ASN A 99 -8.99 12.49 5.96
C ASN A 99 -9.26 11.08 5.44
N SER A 100 -9.71 10.18 6.32
CA SER A 100 -10.06 8.80 5.94
C SER A 100 -11.44 8.76 5.27
N ILE A 101 -11.50 8.26 4.05
CA ILE A 101 -12.72 8.11 3.25
C ILE A 101 -13.20 6.65 3.27
N LEU A 102 -12.26 5.71 3.17
CA LEU A 102 -12.49 4.27 3.33
C LEU A 102 -11.28 3.65 4.04
N ASP A 103 -11.54 2.74 4.97
CA ASP A 103 -10.53 1.85 5.56
C ASP A 103 -11.18 0.46 5.67
N ASP A 104 -10.81 -0.43 4.76
CA ASP A 104 -11.45 -1.74 4.60
C ASP A 104 -10.41 -2.87 4.49
N ASN A 105 -10.25 -3.58 5.60
CA ASN A 105 -9.53 -4.84 5.67
C ASN A 105 -10.44 -6.06 5.50
N PHE A 106 -11.64 -5.88 4.93
CA PHE A 106 -12.57 -6.94 4.56
C PHE A 106 -13.08 -7.84 5.70
N GLN A 107 -12.87 -7.43 6.95
CA GLN A 107 -13.39 -8.17 8.10
C GLN A 107 -14.90 -8.05 8.26
N THR A 108 -15.48 -7.00 7.67
CA THR A 108 -16.92 -6.77 7.62
C THR A 108 -17.35 -6.40 6.21
N ASP A 109 -18.66 -6.50 5.93
CA ASP A 109 -19.21 -6.16 4.61
C ASP A 109 -19.48 -4.69 4.48
N GLN A 110 -18.60 -4.00 3.75
CA GLN A 110 -18.72 -2.59 3.46
C GLN A 110 -19.41 -2.32 2.11
N GLY A 111 -19.89 -3.36 1.41
CA GLY A 111 -20.68 -3.21 0.17
C GLY A 111 -19.90 -3.36 -1.13
N TRP A 112 -18.78 -4.08 -1.10
CA TRP A 112 -18.09 -4.51 -2.31
C TRP A 112 -18.94 -5.49 -3.10
N THR A 113 -18.92 -5.38 -4.43
CA THR A 113 -19.76 -6.20 -5.32
C THR A 113 -18.90 -6.99 -6.30
N VAL A 114 -19.31 -8.22 -6.58
CA VAL A 114 -18.65 -9.09 -7.55
C VAL A 114 -19.53 -9.19 -8.80
N VAL A 115 -18.94 -8.90 -9.96
CA VAL A 115 -19.60 -8.97 -11.27
C VAL A 115 -18.74 -9.83 -12.20
N ASN A 116 -19.28 -10.98 -12.59
CA ASN A 116 -18.58 -11.95 -13.44
C ASN A 116 -19.06 -11.83 -14.89
N ASP A 117 -18.12 -11.87 -15.83
CA ASP A 117 -18.44 -12.09 -17.22
C ASP A 117 -19.13 -13.46 -17.40
N PRO A 118 -20.13 -13.59 -18.30
CA PRO A 118 -20.79 -14.87 -18.54
C PRO A 118 -19.88 -16.01 -19.02
N SER A 119 -18.69 -15.71 -19.53
CA SER A 119 -17.69 -16.71 -19.93
C SER A 119 -16.88 -17.28 -18.77
N LEU A 120 -16.86 -16.63 -17.61
CA LEU A 120 -16.15 -17.10 -16.42
C LEU A 120 -16.69 -18.45 -15.97
N THR A 121 -15.84 -19.47 -15.85
CA THR A 121 -16.26 -20.81 -15.38
C THR A 121 -15.92 -21.09 -13.92
N THR A 122 -14.78 -20.59 -13.43
CA THR A 122 -14.29 -20.72 -12.04
C THR A 122 -13.51 -19.47 -11.61
N GLY A 123 -12.98 -19.41 -10.37
CA GLY A 123 -12.14 -18.31 -9.92
C GLY A 123 -12.84 -16.98 -9.65
N ALA A 124 -14.17 -16.97 -9.50
CA ALA A 124 -14.89 -15.76 -9.11
C ALA A 124 -14.34 -15.18 -7.80
N TRP A 125 -14.30 -13.85 -7.70
CA TRP A 125 -13.92 -13.16 -6.48
C TRP A 125 -14.83 -13.60 -5.33
N GLN A 126 -14.24 -13.85 -4.17
CA GLN A 126 -14.96 -14.03 -2.93
C GLN A 126 -14.20 -13.45 -1.74
N ARG A 127 -14.95 -13.00 -0.75
CA ARG A 127 -14.39 -12.56 0.51
C ARG A 127 -14.29 -13.71 1.49
N ALA A 128 -13.07 -14.09 1.85
CA ALA A 128 -12.84 -15.26 2.68
C ALA A 128 -11.54 -15.14 3.49
N ILE A 129 -11.36 -16.07 4.43
CA ILE A 129 -10.05 -16.28 5.09
C ILE A 129 -9.24 -17.19 4.17
N PRO A 130 -8.07 -16.76 3.66
CA PRO A 130 -7.24 -17.60 2.81
C PRO A 130 -6.92 -18.94 3.46
N LEU A 131 -6.93 -20.01 2.67
CA LEU A 131 -6.71 -21.35 3.18
C LEU A 131 -5.22 -21.62 3.43
N PRO A 132 -4.81 -22.02 4.66
CA PRO A 132 -3.40 -22.26 5.00
C PRO A 132 -2.74 -23.41 4.22
N SER A 133 -3.56 -24.30 3.66
CA SER A 133 -3.17 -25.43 2.84
C SER A 133 -4.23 -25.61 1.76
N GLY A 134 -4.24 -24.69 0.80
CA GLY A 134 -5.40 -24.47 -0.07
C GLY A 134 -5.19 -24.82 -1.53
N THR A 135 -4.44 -23.99 -2.22
CA THR A 135 -4.40 -24.01 -3.68
C THR A 135 -3.00 -23.58 -4.12
N VAL A 136 -2.45 -24.21 -5.16
CA VAL A 136 -1.18 -23.75 -5.76
C VAL A 136 -1.39 -22.32 -6.25
N GLY A 137 -0.44 -21.41 -6.01
CA GLY A 137 -0.54 -20.02 -6.46
C GLY A 137 -1.38 -19.07 -5.60
N ALA A 138 -2.41 -19.57 -4.90
CA ALA A 138 -3.25 -18.74 -4.03
C ALA A 138 -2.50 -18.27 -2.75
N PRO A 139 -2.87 -17.10 -2.19
CA PRO A 139 -2.33 -16.66 -0.91
C PRO A 139 -2.74 -17.63 0.21
N ILE A 140 -1.83 -17.88 1.16
CA ILE A 140 -2.09 -18.75 2.32
C ILE A 140 -2.56 -17.99 3.57
N ALA A 141 -2.48 -16.65 3.51
CA ALA A 141 -2.91 -15.71 4.53
C ALA A 141 -3.24 -14.37 3.85
N ASP A 142 -4.07 -13.58 4.51
CA ASP A 142 -4.34 -12.19 4.15
C ASP A 142 -3.08 -11.32 4.33
N TYR A 143 -3.11 -10.08 3.83
CA TYR A 143 -1.95 -9.18 3.86
C TYR A 143 -1.68 -8.65 5.26
N ASP A 144 -2.72 -8.19 5.97
CA ASP A 144 -2.59 -7.48 7.24
C ASP A 144 -2.64 -8.40 8.47
N GLY A 145 -2.92 -9.69 8.27
CA GLY A 145 -3.02 -10.71 9.31
C GLY A 145 -4.28 -10.59 10.17
N SER A 146 -5.26 -9.80 9.74
CA SER A 146 -6.55 -9.66 10.39
C SER A 146 -7.44 -10.89 10.13
N GLY A 147 -7.40 -11.46 8.94
CA GLY A 147 -7.92 -12.77 8.60
C GLY A 147 -8.62 -12.86 7.25
N ARG A 148 -9.53 -11.93 6.89
CA ARG A 148 -10.26 -11.99 5.61
C ARG A 148 -9.67 -11.02 4.61
N CYS A 149 -9.64 -11.45 3.36
CA CYS A 149 -9.42 -10.60 2.21
C CYS A 149 -10.36 -11.03 1.06
N TYR A 150 -10.28 -10.37 -0.09
CA TYR A 150 -10.85 -10.91 -1.32
C TYR A 150 -9.82 -11.78 -2.03
N VAL A 151 -10.25 -12.95 -2.49
CA VAL A 151 -9.45 -13.91 -3.26
C VAL A 151 -10.27 -14.50 -4.41
N THR A 152 -9.63 -14.92 -5.47
CA THR A 152 -10.25 -15.68 -6.57
C THR A 152 -10.42 -17.14 -6.14
N ASP A 153 -11.67 -17.58 -6.02
CA ASP A 153 -11.97 -18.85 -5.33
C ASP A 153 -11.24 -18.97 -3.96
N ASN A 154 -11.50 -20.05 -3.21
CA ASN A 154 -11.09 -20.29 -1.81
C ASN A 154 -11.73 -21.59 -1.26
N ARG A 155 -12.13 -22.51 -2.14
CA ARG A 155 -12.78 -23.76 -1.72
C ARG A 155 -11.73 -24.77 -1.25
N SER A 156 -12.01 -25.44 -0.15
CA SER A 156 -11.17 -26.54 0.36
C SER A 156 -11.66 -27.88 -0.19
N VAL A 157 -11.22 -28.24 -1.40
CA VAL A 157 -11.55 -29.52 -2.06
C VAL A 157 -10.30 -30.15 -2.68
N SER A 158 -10.33 -31.46 -2.94
CA SER A 158 -9.28 -32.09 -3.75
C SER A 158 -9.32 -31.55 -5.17
N GLY A 159 -8.17 -31.15 -5.72
CA GLY A 159 -8.13 -30.50 -7.03
C GLY A 159 -8.47 -29.01 -6.97
N ALA A 160 -8.21 -28.34 -5.84
CA ALA A 160 -8.47 -26.91 -5.69
C ALA A 160 -7.76 -26.07 -6.76
N GLU A 161 -6.61 -26.56 -7.24
CA GLU A 161 -5.82 -26.00 -8.34
C GLU A 161 -6.49 -26.06 -9.72
N GLN A 162 -7.76 -26.50 -9.80
CA GLN A 162 -8.58 -26.49 -11.02
C GLN A 162 -9.74 -25.49 -10.91
N TYR A 163 -9.73 -24.63 -9.89
CA TYR A 163 -10.78 -23.66 -9.61
C TYR A 163 -10.25 -22.24 -9.50
N ASP A 164 -9.04 -22.03 -9.99
CA ASP A 164 -8.47 -20.73 -10.27
C ASP A 164 -9.32 -19.97 -11.32
N VAL A 165 -8.88 -18.79 -11.72
CA VAL A 165 -9.60 -17.99 -12.71
C VAL A 165 -9.56 -18.71 -14.06
N ASP A 166 -10.72 -19.09 -14.57
CA ASP A 166 -10.88 -19.67 -15.91
C ASP A 166 -11.74 -18.73 -16.77
N PHE A 167 -11.16 -18.18 -17.85
CA PHE A 167 -11.80 -17.16 -18.70
C PHE A 167 -12.09 -15.86 -17.92
N GLY A 168 -13.24 -15.23 -18.15
CA GLY A 168 -13.67 -14.04 -17.40
C GLY A 168 -13.77 -12.78 -18.26
N PRO A 169 -13.64 -11.59 -17.64
CA PRO A 169 -13.12 -11.34 -16.29
C PRO A 169 -14.10 -11.57 -15.13
N THR A 170 -13.55 -11.76 -13.93
CA THR A 170 -14.23 -11.53 -12.65
C THR A 170 -13.87 -10.13 -12.12
N ASN A 171 -14.86 -9.32 -11.76
CA ASN A 171 -14.66 -7.94 -11.32
C ASN A 171 -15.09 -7.76 -9.87
N LEU A 172 -14.18 -7.26 -9.03
CA LEU A 172 -14.45 -6.79 -7.67
C LEU A 172 -14.58 -5.27 -7.71
N ILE A 173 -15.75 -4.73 -7.38
CA ILE A 173 -16.09 -3.30 -7.49
C ILE A 173 -16.39 -2.73 -6.11
N SER A 174 -15.77 -1.62 -5.79
CA SER A 174 -15.93 -0.93 -4.51
C SER A 174 -17.35 -0.39 -4.30
N PRO A 175 -17.73 -0.07 -3.04
CA PRO A 175 -18.79 0.90 -2.76
C PRO A 175 -18.55 2.25 -3.47
N VAL A 176 -19.56 3.13 -3.44
CA VAL A 176 -19.38 4.51 -3.91
C VAL A 176 -18.41 5.24 -2.98
N LEU A 177 -17.41 5.89 -3.57
CA LEU A 177 -16.47 6.76 -2.90
C LEU A 177 -16.83 8.22 -3.21
N ASP A 178 -17.10 9.02 -2.19
CA ASP A 178 -17.31 10.46 -2.36
C ASP A 178 -15.97 11.20 -2.23
N LEU A 179 -15.43 11.63 -3.37
CA LEU A 179 -14.18 12.38 -3.48
C LEU A 179 -14.43 13.84 -3.87
N SER A 180 -15.67 14.32 -3.84
CA SER A 180 -16.01 15.67 -4.36
C SER A 180 -15.45 16.84 -3.55
N GLY A 181 -14.98 16.57 -2.32
CA GLY A 181 -14.37 17.54 -1.41
C GLY A 181 -12.91 17.26 -1.07
N THR A 182 -12.23 16.44 -1.88
CA THR A 182 -10.82 16.08 -1.70
C THR A 182 -9.92 16.84 -2.68
N ASP A 183 -8.65 17.02 -2.32
CA ASP A 183 -7.67 17.72 -3.16
C ASP A 183 -6.81 16.74 -3.98
N ASP A 184 -6.16 15.77 -3.31
CA ASP A 184 -5.34 14.73 -3.95
C ASP A 184 -5.55 13.38 -3.25
N PRO A 185 -6.75 12.79 -3.38
CA PRO A 185 -7.07 11.55 -2.69
C PRO A 185 -6.24 10.40 -3.28
N VAL A 186 -5.76 9.54 -2.38
CA VAL A 186 -4.99 8.35 -2.68
C VAL A 186 -5.84 7.11 -2.38
N ILE A 187 -5.85 6.17 -3.32
CA ILE A 187 -6.33 4.81 -3.10
C ILE A 187 -5.10 3.92 -2.90
N GLN A 188 -4.96 3.36 -1.71
CA GLN A 188 -3.95 2.35 -1.36
C GLN A 188 -4.63 0.98 -1.25
N PHE A 189 -3.96 -0.05 -1.72
CA PHE A 189 -4.42 -1.44 -1.58
C PHE A 189 -3.23 -2.39 -1.60
N ALA A 190 -3.39 -3.54 -0.95
CA ALA A 190 -2.50 -4.67 -1.10
C ALA A 190 -3.08 -5.64 -2.12
N GLU A 191 -2.22 -6.15 -3.00
CA GLU A 191 -2.59 -7.11 -4.04
C GLU A 191 -1.74 -8.38 -3.96
N TRP A 192 -2.34 -9.46 -4.41
CA TRP A 192 -1.67 -10.71 -4.73
C TRP A 192 -2.00 -11.04 -6.17
N LEU A 193 -1.01 -11.43 -6.97
CA LEU A 193 -1.22 -12.00 -8.29
C LEU A 193 -0.22 -13.11 -8.56
N TYR A 194 -0.75 -14.28 -8.88
CA TYR A 194 -0.01 -15.44 -9.34
C TYR A 194 -0.51 -15.84 -10.73
N CYS A 195 0.43 -16.18 -11.61
CA CYS A 195 0.20 -16.80 -12.90
C CYS A 195 1.39 -17.74 -13.15
N ASP A 196 1.15 -18.99 -13.55
CA ASP A 196 2.22 -19.96 -13.81
C ASP A 196 2.80 -19.88 -15.23
N ASP A 197 2.26 -19.00 -16.08
CA ASP A 197 2.79 -18.75 -17.42
C ASP A 197 4.05 -17.87 -17.38
N PRO A 198 5.15 -18.28 -18.05
CA PRO A 198 6.48 -17.83 -17.69
C PRO A 198 6.84 -16.41 -18.12
N MET A 199 6.23 -15.87 -19.18
CA MET A 199 6.50 -14.49 -19.66
C MET A 199 5.35 -13.90 -20.51
N PRO A 200 5.22 -12.55 -20.54
CA PRO A 200 4.35 -11.86 -21.49
C PRO A 200 4.59 -12.27 -22.95
N PRO A 201 3.57 -12.29 -23.81
CA PRO A 201 2.18 -11.89 -23.54
C PRO A 201 1.30 -13.03 -22.99
N ALA A 202 1.89 -14.17 -22.60
CA ALA A 202 1.13 -15.34 -22.14
C ALA A 202 0.71 -15.24 -20.66
N THR A 203 1.32 -14.33 -19.89
CA THR A 203 0.93 -14.12 -18.49
C THR A 203 -0.41 -13.41 -18.39
N ASP A 204 -1.18 -13.76 -17.37
CA ASP A 204 -2.34 -12.99 -16.95
C ASP A 204 -1.96 -11.82 -16.05
N TYR A 205 -2.91 -10.90 -15.93
CA TYR A 205 -2.75 -9.63 -15.25
C TYR A 205 -3.94 -9.32 -14.35
N LEU A 206 -3.63 -8.59 -13.27
CA LEU A 206 -4.62 -7.88 -12.48
C LEU A 206 -4.69 -6.44 -12.99
N ASP A 207 -5.82 -6.09 -13.58
CA ASP A 207 -6.09 -4.73 -14.04
C ASP A 207 -6.89 -3.96 -12.99
N VAL A 208 -6.46 -2.72 -12.75
CA VAL A 208 -7.17 -1.80 -11.85
C VAL A 208 -7.74 -0.64 -12.64
N TYR A 209 -9.02 -0.37 -12.41
CA TYR A 209 -9.75 0.69 -13.10
C TYR A 209 -10.39 1.65 -12.11
N LEU A 210 -10.49 2.92 -12.50
CA LEU A 210 -11.26 3.93 -11.81
C LEU A 210 -12.41 4.42 -12.68
N SER A 211 -13.52 4.76 -12.04
CA SER A 211 -14.67 5.41 -12.65
C SER A 211 -15.03 6.65 -11.85
N ALA A 212 -15.36 7.74 -12.53
CA ALA A 212 -15.87 8.97 -11.92
C ALA A 212 -17.40 9.12 -12.04
N ASP A 213 -18.08 8.16 -12.66
CA ASP A 213 -19.48 8.24 -13.08
C ASP A 213 -20.27 6.98 -12.69
N ASP A 214 -20.03 6.46 -11.48
CA ASP A 214 -20.69 5.29 -10.90
C ASP A 214 -20.60 4.02 -11.77
N GLY A 215 -19.48 3.85 -12.47
CA GLY A 215 -19.18 2.68 -13.29
C GLY A 215 -19.71 2.75 -14.73
N ALA A 216 -20.20 3.89 -15.19
CA ALA A 216 -20.63 4.07 -16.58
C ALA A 216 -19.44 4.09 -17.56
N SER A 217 -18.31 4.65 -17.16
CA SER A 217 -17.03 4.60 -17.86
C SER A 217 -15.87 4.27 -16.91
N TRP A 218 -14.81 3.68 -17.45
CA TRP A 218 -13.66 3.19 -16.68
C TRP A 218 -12.35 3.61 -17.35
N VAL A 219 -11.41 4.10 -16.54
CA VAL A 219 -10.03 4.42 -16.92
C VAL A 219 -9.11 3.43 -16.22
N GLN A 220 -8.26 2.74 -16.98
CA GLN A 220 -7.28 1.82 -16.40
C GLN A 220 -6.13 2.61 -15.75
N THR A 221 -5.77 2.26 -14.52
CA THR A 221 -4.67 2.88 -13.78
C THR A 221 -3.48 1.94 -13.62
N HIS A 222 -3.74 0.63 -13.47
CA HIS A 222 -2.69 -0.37 -13.32
C HIS A 222 -2.95 -1.58 -14.22
N HIS A 223 -1.84 -2.21 -14.63
CA HIS A 223 -1.76 -3.47 -15.37
C HIS A 223 -0.65 -4.29 -14.71
N ILE A 224 -1.01 -5.07 -13.69
CA ILE A 224 -0.07 -5.71 -12.75
C ILE A 224 0.17 -7.13 -13.23
N GLY A 225 1.43 -7.49 -13.45
CA GLY A 225 1.84 -8.87 -13.75
C GLY A 225 2.21 -9.62 -12.48
N TRP A 226 2.30 -10.95 -12.55
CA TRP A 226 2.55 -11.78 -11.37
C TRP A 226 3.91 -11.47 -10.71
N HIS A 227 3.98 -11.67 -9.40
CA HIS A 227 5.20 -11.56 -8.60
C HIS A 227 5.10 -12.45 -7.35
N GLU A 228 6.19 -12.49 -6.57
CA GLU A 228 6.19 -13.22 -5.31
C GLU A 228 5.51 -12.37 -4.21
N GLY A 229 4.54 -12.99 -3.52
CA GLY A 229 3.93 -12.44 -2.31
C GLY A 229 2.93 -11.31 -2.54
N TRP A 230 2.47 -10.70 -1.44
CA TRP A 230 1.66 -9.48 -1.48
C TRP A 230 2.54 -8.26 -1.77
N ALA A 231 2.04 -7.31 -2.56
CA ALA A 231 2.63 -5.98 -2.68
C ALA A 231 1.62 -4.89 -2.27
N VAL A 232 2.04 -3.62 -2.33
CA VAL A 232 1.18 -2.48 -2.03
C VAL A 232 1.29 -1.48 -3.16
N HIS A 233 0.14 -1.00 -3.62
CA HIS A 233 0.03 0.01 -4.66
C HIS A 233 -0.65 1.27 -4.13
N ASN A 234 -0.34 2.40 -4.75
CA ASN A 234 -0.95 3.69 -4.46
C ASN A 234 -1.40 4.33 -5.77
N ILE A 235 -2.63 4.82 -5.82
CA ILE A 235 -3.18 5.56 -6.94
C ILE A 235 -3.51 6.99 -6.47
N HIS A 236 -2.83 7.98 -7.02
CA HIS A 236 -3.27 9.38 -6.96
C HIS A 236 -4.45 9.55 -7.91
N VAL A 237 -5.67 9.62 -7.38
CA VAL A 237 -6.89 9.52 -8.20
C VAL A 237 -7.00 10.68 -9.20
N ALA A 238 -6.57 11.87 -8.79
CA ALA A 238 -6.62 13.09 -9.58
C ALA A 238 -5.76 13.04 -10.86
N ASP A 239 -4.78 12.13 -10.94
CA ASP A 239 -3.96 11.91 -12.14
C ASP A 239 -4.75 11.22 -13.28
N TYR A 240 -5.83 10.52 -12.96
CA TYR A 240 -6.55 9.65 -13.91
C TYR A 240 -7.97 10.11 -14.22
N ILE A 241 -8.70 10.58 -13.21
CA ILE A 241 -10.12 10.91 -13.33
C ILE A 241 -10.48 12.18 -12.53
N PRO A 242 -11.55 12.90 -12.89
CA PRO A 242 -12.07 13.98 -12.05
C PRO A 242 -12.59 13.42 -10.72
N LEU A 243 -12.44 14.21 -9.66
CA LEU A 243 -12.89 13.86 -8.32
C LEU A 243 -14.39 14.17 -8.18
N THR A 244 -15.21 13.14 -8.03
CA THR A 244 -16.68 13.26 -7.95
C THR A 244 -17.23 12.54 -6.72
N ALA A 245 -18.52 12.72 -6.45
CA ALA A 245 -19.21 12.05 -5.35
C ALA A 245 -19.56 10.58 -5.66
N THR A 246 -19.21 10.08 -6.85
CA THR A 246 -19.63 8.78 -7.37
C THR A 246 -18.47 7.96 -7.90
N VAL A 247 -17.29 8.09 -7.28
CA VAL A 247 -16.10 7.38 -7.71
C VAL A 247 -16.20 5.89 -7.35
N ARG A 248 -15.66 5.02 -8.21
CA ARG A 248 -15.54 3.57 -7.98
C ARG A 248 -14.12 3.11 -8.34
N VAL A 249 -13.59 2.14 -7.61
CA VAL A 249 -12.45 1.32 -8.04
C VAL A 249 -12.93 -0.09 -8.40
N ARG A 250 -12.32 -0.67 -9.45
CA ARG A 250 -12.56 -2.04 -9.89
C ARG A 250 -11.26 -2.78 -10.07
N PHE A 251 -11.15 -3.93 -9.41
CA PHE A 251 -10.09 -4.92 -9.60
C PHE A 251 -10.61 -6.03 -10.52
N SER A 252 -9.93 -6.24 -11.65
CA SER A 252 -10.35 -7.16 -12.71
C SER A 252 -9.25 -8.17 -13.00
N VAL A 253 -9.60 -9.44 -12.99
CA VAL A 253 -8.69 -10.54 -13.34
C VAL A 253 -9.42 -11.51 -14.27
N GLN A 254 -8.67 -12.08 -15.20
CA GLN A 254 -9.12 -13.05 -16.19
C GLN A 254 -7.96 -13.97 -16.56
N ASP A 255 -8.28 -15.14 -17.10
CA ASP A 255 -7.33 -16.09 -17.69
C ASP A 255 -7.76 -16.36 -19.14
N ILE A 256 -7.18 -15.59 -20.07
CA ILE A 256 -7.53 -15.64 -21.49
C ILE A 256 -6.25 -15.60 -22.35
N PRO A 257 -5.93 -16.70 -23.08
CA PRO A 257 -6.67 -17.96 -23.16
C PRO A 257 -6.67 -18.71 -21.82
N ASN A 258 -7.68 -19.55 -21.57
CA ASN A 258 -7.66 -20.43 -20.39
C ASN A 258 -6.56 -21.48 -20.55
N ASN A 259 -5.38 -21.18 -20.03
CA ASN A 259 -4.20 -22.00 -20.19
C ASN A 259 -3.15 -21.82 -19.09
N SER A 260 -3.45 -21.06 -18.04
CA SER A 260 -2.54 -20.82 -16.93
C SER A 260 -3.26 -21.02 -15.60
N LEU A 261 -2.49 -21.21 -14.53
CA LEU A 261 -3.01 -21.19 -13.17
C LEU A 261 -3.01 -19.75 -12.66
N THR A 262 -4.18 -19.10 -12.63
CA THR A 262 -4.29 -17.67 -12.29
C THR A 262 -5.07 -17.40 -11.02
N GLU A 263 -4.37 -16.86 -10.01
CA GLU A 263 -4.92 -16.58 -8.69
C GLU A 263 -4.63 -15.13 -8.28
N ALA A 264 -5.62 -14.43 -7.75
CA ALA A 264 -5.49 -13.05 -7.30
C ALA A 264 -6.08 -12.83 -5.91
N GLY A 265 -5.56 -11.81 -5.23
CA GLY A 265 -6.01 -11.35 -3.93
C GLY A 265 -6.02 -9.82 -3.85
N ILE A 266 -6.97 -9.27 -3.10
CA ILE A 266 -7.00 -7.85 -2.73
C ILE A 266 -7.26 -7.76 -1.24
N ASP A 267 -6.50 -6.91 -0.55
CA ASP A 267 -6.62 -6.68 0.88
C ASP A 267 -6.27 -5.24 1.27
N ALA A 268 -6.59 -4.86 2.51
CA ALA A 268 -6.23 -3.58 3.13
C ALA A 268 -6.45 -2.36 2.23
N VAL A 269 -7.67 -2.22 1.70
CA VAL A 269 -8.02 -1.10 0.82
C VAL A 269 -8.29 0.13 1.66
N GLN A 270 -7.50 1.18 1.43
CA GLN A 270 -7.65 2.48 2.06
C GLN A 270 -7.88 3.55 1.01
N VAL A 271 -8.84 4.43 1.25
CA VAL A 271 -9.01 5.66 0.48
C VAL A 271 -8.92 6.81 1.45
N PHE A 272 -7.99 7.72 1.19
CA PHE A 272 -7.76 8.85 2.07
C PHE A 272 -7.33 10.06 1.26
N ASP A 273 -7.47 11.22 1.86
CA ASP A 273 -6.89 12.47 1.36
C ASP A 273 -6.03 13.10 2.45
N VAL A 274 -5.08 13.94 2.04
CA VAL A 274 -4.18 14.65 2.93
C VAL A 274 -4.40 16.14 2.69
N GLN A 275 -5.29 16.73 3.48
CA GLN A 275 -5.77 18.11 3.30
C GLN A 275 -5.02 19.07 4.21
N CYS A 276 -4.87 20.32 3.80
CA CYS A 276 -4.05 21.28 4.54
C CYS A 276 -4.82 22.41 5.24
N ASP A 277 -6.14 22.29 5.29
CA ASP A 277 -7.06 23.33 5.77
C ASP A 277 -6.86 23.75 7.24
#